data_AF-A0A382K4A8-F1
#
_entry.id   AF-A0A382K4A8-F1
#
_cell.length_a   1.000
_cell.length_b   1.000
_cell.length_c   1.000
_cell.angle_alpha   90.00
_cell.angle_beta   90.00
_cell.angle_gamma   90.00
#
_symmetry.space_group_name_H-M   'P 1'
#
loop_
_entity.id
_entity.type
_entity.pdbx_description
1 polymer ?
#
loop_
_entity_poly.entity_id
_entity_poly.type
_entity_poly.pdbx_seq_one_letter_code
_entity_poly.pdbx_strand_id
1 'polypeptide(L)' 'KNKADLNIVNNKGETPLDSAAHGWDEIQGIMQIVGGILQMEIDLDRAKAGRPKIVDLLKENGGRSGEEFR' A
#
# COMPACT_ATOMS: atom_id res chain seq x y z
N LYS A 1 17.56 -0.88 12.85
CA LYS A 1 16.61 -1.40 11.84
C LYS A 1 15.30 -1.72 12.56
N ASN A 2 14.16 -1.14 12.15
CA ASN A 2 12.93 -1.04 12.97
C ASN A 2 12.07 -2.32 13.06
N LYS A 3 12.59 -3.50 12.67
CA LYS A 3 11.93 -4.83 12.78
C LYS A 3 10.46 -4.87 12.32
N ALA A 4 10.09 -4.09 11.31
CA ALA A 4 8.75 -4.18 10.73
C ALA A 4 8.53 -5.58 10.14
N ASP A 5 7.37 -6.17 10.39
CA ASP A 5 6.95 -7.39 9.72
C ASP A 5 6.39 -7.05 8.35
N LEU A 6 7.11 -7.43 7.30
CA LEU A 6 6.75 -7.13 5.92
C LEU A 6 5.68 -8.08 5.35
N ASN A 7 5.34 -9.13 6.10
CA ASN A 7 4.44 -10.21 5.68
C ASN A 7 3.26 -10.40 6.63
N ILE A 8 3.05 -9.46 7.57
CA ILE A 8 1.82 -9.42 8.37
C ILE A 8 0.62 -9.26 7.44
N VAL A 9 -0.47 -9.98 7.72
CA VAL A 9 -1.70 -9.90 6.94
C VAL A 9 -2.80 -9.17 7.68
N ASN A 10 -3.62 -8.41 6.96
CA ASN A 10 -4.86 -7.86 7.50
C ASN A 10 -5.98 -8.93 7.53
N ASN A 11 -7.18 -8.56 7.97
CA ASN A 11 -8.34 -9.48 8.05
C ASN A 11 -8.82 -10.01 6.68
N LYS A 12 -8.33 -9.46 5.56
CA LYS A 12 -8.58 -9.94 4.19
C LYS A 12 -7.47 -10.86 3.68
N GLY A 13 -6.42 -11.09 4.46
CA GLY A 13 -5.24 -11.86 4.04
C GLY A 13 -4.27 -11.08 3.16
N GLU A 14 -4.35 -9.74 3.13
CA GLU A 14 -3.46 -8.89 2.34
C GLU A 14 -2.23 -8.47 3.15
N THR A 15 -1.05 -8.57 2.54
CA THR A 15 0.21 -8.04 3.09
C THR A 15 0.39 -6.56 2.77
N PRO A 16 1.40 -5.87 3.35
CA PRO A 16 1.81 -4.55 2.89
C PRO A 16 2.09 -4.48 1.38
N LEU A 17 2.61 -5.56 0.78
CA LEU A 17 2.89 -5.62 -0.65
C LEU A 17 1.59 -5.60 -1.47
N ASP A 18 0.59 -6.39 -1.09
CA ASP A 18 -0.71 -6.41 -1.76
C ASP A 18 -1.38 -5.04 -1.69
N SER A 19 -1.40 -4.42 -0.49
CA SER A 19 -1.95 -3.08 -0.28
C SER A 19 -1.27 -2.03 -1.16
N ALA A 20 0.06 -2.07 -1.26
CA ALA A 20 0.82 -1.13 -2.09
C ALA A 20 0.56 -1.33 -3.59
N ALA A 21 0.32 -2.58 -4.03
CA ALA A 21 0.20 -2.98 -5.43
C ALA A 21 -1.20 -2.85 -6.06
N HIS A 22 -2.22 -2.45 -5.30
CA HIS A 22 -3.58 -2.22 -5.82
C HIS A 22 -3.62 -1.26 -7.04
N GLY A 23 -4.64 -1.39 -7.89
CA GLY A 23 -4.86 -0.47 -9.01
C GLY A 23 -4.89 1.00 -8.59
N TRP A 24 -4.42 1.90 -9.47
CA TRP A 24 -4.37 3.33 -9.13
C TRP A 24 -5.78 3.94 -9.04
N ASP A 25 -6.67 3.65 -9.98
CA ASP A 25 -7.97 4.31 -10.09
C ASP A 25 -8.85 4.06 -8.85
N GLU A 26 -8.87 2.81 -8.34
CA GLU A 26 -9.60 2.44 -7.12
C GLU A 26 -9.03 3.17 -5.88
N ILE A 27 -7.71 3.10 -5.70
CA ILE A 27 -7.04 3.70 -4.54
C ILE A 27 -7.14 5.23 -4.55
N GLN A 28 -7.08 5.86 -5.72
CA GLN A 28 -7.25 7.30 -5.85
C GLN A 28 -8.63 7.73 -5.31
N GLY A 29 -9.70 7.03 -5.69
CA GLY A 29 -11.05 7.32 -5.21
C GLY A 29 -11.15 7.21 -3.68
N ILE A 30 -10.57 6.16 -3.10
CA ILE A 30 -10.54 5.96 -1.64
C ILE A 30 -9.74 7.07 -0.94
N MET A 31 -8.55 7.42 -1.46
CA MET A 31 -7.72 8.50 -0.92
C MET A 31 -8.47 9.83 -0.90
N GLN A 32 -9.18 10.18 -1.98
CA GLN A 32 -9.97 11.41 -2.05
C GLN A 32 -11.12 11.43 -1.04
N ILE A 33 -11.84 10.31 -0.88
CA ILE A 33 -12.93 10.20 0.11
C ILE A 33 -12.39 10.38 1.53
N VAL A 34 -11.32 9.66 1.89
CA VAL A 34 -10.70 9.75 3.22
C VAL A 34 -10.12 11.14 3.46
N GLY A 35 -9.46 11.73 2.46
CA GLY A 35 -8.95 13.11 2.53
C GLY A 35 -10.06 14.12 2.79
N GLY A 36 -11.20 13.99 2.11
CA GLY A 36 -12.38 14.84 2.35
C GLY A 36 -12.95 14.71 3.77
N ILE A 37 -13.07 13.48 4.29
CA ILE A 37 -13.53 13.21 5.66
C ILE A 37 -12.57 13.81 6.70
N LEU A 38 -11.26 13.69 6.46
CA LEU A 38 -10.22 14.19 7.35
C LEU A 38 -9.89 15.67 7.15
N GLN A 39 -10.54 16.35 6.20
CA GLN A 39 -10.21 17.72 5.79
C GLN A 39 -8.72 17.90 5.45
N MET A 40 -8.13 16.88 4.81
CA MET A 40 -6.71 16.82 4.47
C MET A 40 -6.52 16.92 2.96
N GLU A 41 -5.64 17.83 2.54
CA GLU A 41 -5.18 17.89 1.17
C GLU A 41 -4.27 16.69 0.87
N ILE A 42 -4.57 15.96 -0.21
CA ILE A 42 -3.77 14.82 -0.65
C ILE A 42 -3.09 15.15 -1.97
N ASP A 43 -1.76 15.06 -1.97
CA ASP A 43 -0.93 15.14 -3.17
C ASP A 43 -1.01 13.80 -3.94
N LEU A 44 -1.99 13.72 -4.84
CA LEU A 44 -2.27 12.51 -5.62
C LEU A 44 -1.13 12.16 -6.58
N ASP A 45 -0.46 13.15 -7.15
CA ASP A 45 0.65 12.92 -8.08
C ASP A 45 1.85 12.31 -7.34
N ARG A 46 2.19 12.84 -6.17
CA ARG A 46 3.22 12.28 -5.30
C ARG A 46 2.85 10.89 -4.80
N ALA A 47 1.59 10.67 -4.41
CA ALA A 47 1.11 9.36 -3.99
C ALA A 47 1.27 8.34 -5.13
N LYS A 48 0.80 8.67 -6.34
CA LYS A 48 0.91 7.83 -7.54
C LYS A 48 2.36 7.48 -7.86
N ALA A 49 3.24 8.47 -7.85
CA ALA A 49 4.67 8.28 -8.12
C ALA A 49 5.42 7.50 -7.02
N GLY A 50 4.95 7.58 -5.78
CA GLY A 50 5.56 6.91 -4.63
C GLY A 50 5.23 5.43 -4.54
N ARG A 51 4.00 5.03 -4.88
CA ARG A 51 3.52 3.65 -4.69
C ARG A 51 4.38 2.57 -5.37
N PRO A 52 4.81 2.71 -6.64
CA PRO A 52 5.72 1.73 -7.25
C PRO A 52 7.04 1.59 -6.49
N LYS A 53 7.59 2.69 -5.96
CA LYS A 53 8.84 2.66 -5.16
C LYS A 53 8.65 1.90 -3.85
N ILE A 54 7.46 1.98 -3.25
CA ILE A 54 7.13 1.20 -2.04
C ILE A 54 7.02 -0.29 -2.39
N VAL A 55 6.39 -0.63 -3.52
CA VAL A 55 6.33 -2.01 -4.02
C VAL A 55 7.74 -2.58 -4.21
N ASP A 56 8.63 -1.83 -4.87
CA ASP A 56 10.01 -2.24 -5.10
C ASP A 56 10.76 -2.40 -3.76
N LEU A 57 10.65 -1.41 -2.88
CA LEU A 57 11.27 -1.45 -1.54
C LEU A 57 10.82 -2.68 -0.73
N LEU A 58 9.52 -3.01 -0.76
CA LEU A 58 8.98 -4.17 -0.05
C LEU A 58 9.54 -5.47 -0.64
N LYS A 59 9.53 -5.63 -1.96
CA LYS A 59 10.07 -6.81 -2.65
C LYS A 59 11.57 -7.00 -2.37
N GLU A 60 12.36 -5.94 -2.49
CA GLU A 60 13.80 -5.96 -2.21
C GLU A 60 14.13 -6.37 -0.76
N ASN A 61 13.21 -6.12 0.17
CA ASN A 61 13.39 -6.46 1.58
C ASN A 61 12.67 -7.74 2.02
N GLY A 62 12.10 -8.52 1.08
CA GLY A 62 11.50 -9.83 1.35
C GLY A 62 10.01 -9.79 1.70
N GLY A 63 9.31 -8.70 1.37
CA GLY A 63 7.85 -8.66 1.33
C GLY A 63 7.31 -9.56 0.22
N ARG A 64 6.27 -10.33 0.55
CA ARG A 64 5.62 -11.33 -0.31
C ARG A 64 4.14 -11.03 -0.45
N SER A 65 3.51 -11.56 -1.49
CA SER A 65 2.06 -11.47 -1.61
C SER A 65 1.39 -12.38 -0.58
N GLY A 66 0.25 -11.94 -0.05
CA GLY A 66 -0.60 -12.74 0.82
C GLY A 66 -1.02 -14.07 0.20
N GLU A 67 -1.11 -14.12 -1.13
CA GLU A 67 -1.43 -15.34 -1.87
C GLU A 67 -0.38 -16.45 -1.70
N GLU A 68 0.88 -16.09 -1.45
CA GLU A 68 1.97 -17.05 -1.23
C GLU A 68 1.89 -17.78 0.11
N PHE A 69 0.99 -17.35 1.01
CA PHE A 69 0.78 -17.94 2.34
C PHE A 69 -0.51 -18.76 2.46
N ARG A 70 -1.25 -18.95 1.36
CA ARG A 70 -2.46 -19.79 1.30
C ARG A 70 -2.13 -21.19 0.79
#